data_AF-A0A933AX78-F1
#
_entry.id   AF-A0A933AX78-F1
#
_cell.length_a   1.000
_cell.length_b   1.000
_cell.length_c   1.000
_cell.angle_alpha   90.00
_cell.angle_beta   90.00
_cell.angle_gamma   90.00
#
_symmetry.space_group_name_H-M   'P 1'
#
loop_
_entity.id
_entity.type
_entity.pdbx_description
1 polymer ?
#
loop_
_entity_poly.entity_id
_entity_poly.type
_entity_poly.pdbx_seq_one_letter_code
_entity_poly.pdbx_strand_id
1 'polypeptide(L)'
;MGFDYRTGEPYTFEAKATIVSTGCIHPKVGGLYVDNITGDGYAMGFRAGADLINMEFNTAGHVLVWDRKYWIVGINMFQGLGARFVNARGERFMEKYDPGLMERSKLCTLTQAFCKEVLEGRGPIYCDMRHFSPDDFARLRRVIPHAMRIFDRANIDLSKRMVEYSAFNGVFCTSGDGGMRVNTHCETSVPGLYGAGAATKILPHGTY
;
A
#
# COMPACT_ATOMS: atom_id res chain seq x y z
N MET A 1 -21.16 -20.81 0.72
CA MET A 1 -21.00 -21.42 2.06
C MET A 1 -20.20 -20.46 2.93
N GLY A 2 -20.38 -20.51 4.25
CA GLY A 2 -19.60 -19.78 5.25
C GLY A 2 -19.67 -20.50 6.60
N PHE A 3 -19.16 -19.91 7.66
CA PHE A 3 -19.27 -20.44 9.01
C PHE A 3 -19.37 -19.31 10.04
N ASP A 4 -20.01 -19.56 11.19
CA ASP A 4 -19.98 -18.62 12.32
C ASP A 4 -18.59 -18.64 12.96
N TYR A 5 -17.96 -17.48 13.07
CA TYR A 5 -16.58 -17.38 13.53
C TYR A 5 -16.38 -17.69 15.02
N ARG A 6 -17.45 -17.70 15.82
CA ARG A 6 -17.43 -18.01 17.26
C ARG A 6 -17.72 -19.49 17.51
N THR A 7 -18.67 -20.08 16.79
CA THR A 7 -19.13 -21.46 17.02
C THR A 7 -18.54 -22.47 16.05
N GLY A 8 -18.07 -22.02 14.89
CA GLY A 8 -17.61 -22.88 13.80
C GLY A 8 -18.74 -23.56 13.02
N GLU A 9 -20.00 -23.25 13.31
CA GLU A 9 -21.16 -23.83 12.64
C GLU A 9 -21.17 -23.43 11.15
N PRO A 10 -21.28 -24.40 10.21
CA PRO A 10 -21.30 -24.11 8.78
C PRO A 10 -22.68 -23.61 8.31
N TYR A 11 -22.68 -22.68 7.37
CA TYR A 11 -23.88 -22.13 6.73
C TYR A 11 -23.80 -22.24 5.21
N THR A 12 -24.94 -22.51 4.58
CA THR A 12 -25.12 -22.42 3.13
C THR A 12 -25.98 -21.20 2.81
N PHE A 13 -25.50 -20.38 1.86
CA PHE A 13 -26.21 -19.21 1.37
C PHE A 13 -26.57 -19.48 -0.08
N GLU A 14 -27.86 -19.59 -0.38
CA GLU A 14 -28.37 -19.76 -1.74
C GLU A 14 -28.79 -18.41 -2.31
N ALA A 15 -28.31 -18.08 -3.50
CA ALA A 15 -28.61 -16.83 -4.17
C ALA A 15 -28.58 -17.01 -5.68
N LYS A 16 -29.41 -16.22 -6.38
CA LYS A 16 -29.38 -16.15 -7.86
C LYS A 16 -28.12 -15.45 -8.39
N ALA A 17 -27.53 -14.58 -7.57
CA ALA A 17 -26.31 -13.85 -7.87
C ALA A 17 -25.47 -13.67 -6.60
N THR A 18 -24.15 -13.77 -6.72
CA THR A 18 -23.19 -13.57 -5.62
C THR A 18 -22.12 -12.56 -6.04
N ILE A 19 -21.79 -11.62 -5.16
CA ILE A 19 -20.74 -10.61 -5.40
C ILE A 19 -19.56 -10.86 -4.45
N VAL A 20 -18.35 -11.01 -5.01
CA VAL A 20 -17.10 -11.13 -4.25
C VAL A 20 -16.48 -9.75 -4.07
N SER A 21 -16.42 -9.27 -2.83
CA SER A 21 -15.86 -7.96 -2.46
C SER A 21 -14.91 -8.04 -1.26
N THR A 22 -14.18 -9.15 -1.14
CA THR A 22 -13.35 -9.50 0.04
C THR A 22 -12.03 -8.73 0.15
N GLY A 23 -11.81 -7.72 -0.68
CA GLY A 23 -10.52 -7.03 -0.78
C GLY A 23 -9.46 -7.87 -1.51
N CYS A 24 -8.19 -7.52 -1.30
CA CYS A 24 -7.07 -8.11 -2.00
C CYS A 24 -6.41 -9.27 -1.23
N ILE A 25 -5.18 -9.63 -1.60
CA ILE A 25 -4.35 -10.64 -0.94
C ILE A 25 -3.08 -9.99 -0.44
N HIS A 26 -2.63 -10.29 0.76
CA HIS A 26 -1.34 -9.85 1.28
C HIS A 26 -0.46 -11.07 1.61
N PRO A 27 0.81 -11.12 1.19
CA PRO A 27 1.72 -12.15 1.63
C PRO A 27 1.94 -11.96 3.14
N LYS A 28 1.87 -13.02 3.95
CA LYS A 28 2.03 -12.92 5.41
C LYS A 28 3.50 -12.62 5.80
N VAL A 29 4.01 -11.45 5.40
CA VAL A 29 5.39 -11.00 5.59
C VAL A 29 5.53 -10.19 6.88
N GLY A 30 4.95 -10.65 8.00
CA GLY A 30 5.24 -10.15 9.35
C GLY A 30 5.24 -8.62 9.55
N GLY A 31 4.53 -7.87 8.71
CA GLY A 31 4.60 -6.42 8.62
C GLY A 31 3.30 -5.90 8.03
N LEU A 32 2.76 -4.85 8.65
CA LEU A 32 1.38 -4.36 8.52
C LEU A 32 0.34 -5.30 9.14
N TYR A 33 -0.59 -4.71 9.88
CA TYR A 33 -1.72 -5.34 10.56
C TYR A 33 -2.79 -5.91 9.60
N VAL A 34 -2.37 -6.55 8.51
CA VAL A 34 -3.27 -7.09 7.49
C VAL A 34 -3.38 -8.60 7.62
N ASP A 35 -3.48 -9.09 8.86
CA ASP A 35 -3.78 -10.49 9.17
C ASP A 35 -5.14 -10.94 8.59
N ASN A 36 -5.98 -9.97 8.23
CA ASN A 36 -7.30 -10.16 7.63
C ASN A 36 -7.33 -9.96 6.10
N ILE A 37 -6.21 -9.69 5.43
CA ILE A 37 -6.14 -9.59 3.95
C ILE A 37 -5.51 -10.86 3.39
N THR A 38 -6.30 -11.93 3.35
CA THR A 38 -5.84 -13.30 3.12
C THR A 38 -6.06 -13.79 1.70
N GLY A 39 -6.76 -13.02 0.86
CA GLY A 39 -7.08 -13.42 -0.51
C GLY A 39 -8.19 -14.48 -0.62
N ASP A 40 -9.02 -14.64 0.41
CA ASP A 40 -10.04 -15.70 0.46
C ASP A 40 -11.01 -15.65 -0.73
N GLY A 41 -11.45 -14.46 -1.15
CA GLY A 41 -12.33 -14.31 -2.31
C GLY A 41 -11.67 -14.68 -3.64
N TYR A 42 -10.37 -14.39 -3.81
CA TYR A 42 -9.64 -14.88 -4.99
C TYR A 42 -9.60 -16.40 -5.00
N ALA A 43 -9.29 -17.01 -3.86
CA ALA A 43 -9.18 -18.46 -3.75
C ALA A 43 -10.55 -19.14 -3.94
N MET A 44 -11.63 -18.55 -3.43
CA MET A 44 -13.00 -19.03 -3.66
C MET A 44 -13.40 -18.91 -5.14
N GLY A 45 -13.19 -17.75 -5.75
CA GLY A 45 -13.51 -17.54 -7.17
C GLY A 45 -12.73 -18.48 -8.08
N PHE A 46 -11.42 -18.61 -7.88
CA PHE A 46 -10.59 -19.53 -8.63
C PHE A 46 -11.06 -20.99 -8.51
N ARG A 47 -11.37 -21.44 -7.29
CA ARG A 47 -11.93 -22.79 -7.06
C ARG A 47 -13.30 -22.99 -7.72
N ALA A 48 -14.09 -21.93 -7.90
CA ALA A 48 -15.35 -21.96 -8.63
C ALA A 48 -15.17 -21.87 -10.16
N GLY A 49 -13.94 -21.70 -10.66
CA GLY A 49 -13.64 -21.58 -12.10
C GLY A 49 -13.55 -20.15 -12.63
N ALA A 50 -13.52 -19.15 -11.75
CA ALA A 50 -13.33 -17.76 -12.17
C ALA A 50 -11.89 -17.50 -12.61
N ASP A 51 -11.71 -16.73 -13.69
CA ASP A 51 -10.40 -16.30 -14.16
C ASP A 51 -9.77 -15.32 -13.17
N LEU A 52 -8.49 -15.52 -12.86
CA LEU A 52 -7.65 -14.53 -12.20
C LEU A 52 -6.68 -13.94 -13.21
N ILE A 53 -6.48 -12.63 -13.19
CA ILE A 53 -5.55 -11.93 -14.08
C ILE A 53 -4.59 -11.06 -13.29
N ASN A 54 -3.38 -10.89 -13.83
CA ASN A 54 -2.34 -10.00 -13.31
C ASN A 54 -1.95 -10.26 -11.84
N MET A 55 -2.08 -11.50 -11.37
CA MET A 55 -1.79 -11.87 -9.98
C MET A 55 -0.30 -11.76 -9.63
N GLU A 56 0.57 -11.74 -10.64
CA GLU A 56 2.01 -11.50 -10.54
C GLU A 56 2.37 -10.03 -10.30
N PHE A 57 1.45 -9.10 -10.63
CA PHE A 57 1.69 -7.68 -10.49
C PHE A 57 1.32 -7.21 -9.08
N ASN A 58 2.38 -6.93 -8.32
CA ASN A 58 2.28 -6.41 -6.97
C ASN A 58 2.72 -4.94 -6.93
N THR A 59 1.84 -4.06 -6.45
CA THR A 59 2.19 -2.66 -6.26
C THR A 59 3.08 -2.52 -5.01
N ALA A 60 4.36 -2.22 -5.22
CA ALA A 60 5.26 -1.88 -4.14
C ALA A 60 4.90 -0.50 -3.57
N GLY A 61 4.73 -0.40 -2.26
CA GLY A 61 4.47 0.86 -1.55
C GLY A 61 5.69 1.33 -0.76
N HIS A 62 5.56 2.51 -0.15
CA HIS A 62 6.51 3.02 0.83
C HIS A 62 5.79 3.41 2.09
N VAL A 63 6.45 3.18 3.23
CA VAL A 63 5.88 3.46 4.54
C VAL A 63 6.92 4.15 5.41
N LEU A 64 6.45 5.08 6.24
CA LEU A 64 7.21 5.60 7.37
C LEU A 64 7.33 4.46 8.36
N VAL A 65 8.56 4.00 8.57
CA VAL A 65 8.90 2.99 9.58
C VAL A 65 9.64 3.73 10.66
N TRP A 66 8.93 4.19 11.68
CA TRP A 66 9.60 4.80 12.81
C TRP A 66 9.79 3.80 13.94
N ASP A 67 11.05 3.64 14.37
CA ASP A 67 11.50 2.78 15.49
C ASP A 67 10.99 1.33 15.37
N ARG A 68 10.61 0.90 14.16
CA ARG A 68 9.89 -0.34 13.85
C ARG A 68 8.60 -0.57 14.65
N LYS A 69 8.17 0.41 15.46
CA LYS A 69 7.01 0.37 16.35
C LYS A 69 5.79 1.02 15.73
N TYR A 70 5.99 2.08 14.95
CA TYR A 70 4.90 2.84 14.34
C TYR A 70 5.05 2.87 12.83
N TRP A 71 3.95 2.52 12.18
CA TRP A 71 3.83 2.41 10.73
C TRP A 71 2.74 3.37 10.28
N ILE A 72 3.10 4.35 9.47
CA ILE A 72 2.15 5.34 8.94
C ILE A 72 2.10 5.17 7.42
N VAL A 73 0.91 4.94 6.89
CA VAL A 73 0.62 4.91 5.44
C VAL A 73 0.12 6.28 4.99
N GLY A 74 0.16 6.58 3.69
CA GLY A 74 -0.36 7.85 3.15
C GLY A 74 0.65 9.01 3.14
N ILE A 75 1.91 8.72 2.81
CA ILE A 75 3.01 9.69 2.81
C ILE A 75 2.97 10.68 1.62
N ASN A 76 2.12 10.45 0.63
CA ASN A 76 1.98 11.34 -0.52
C ASN A 76 1.76 12.81 -0.11
N MET A 77 1.20 13.05 1.07
CA MET A 77 1.04 14.40 1.63
C MET A 77 2.37 15.06 2.05
N PHE A 78 3.28 14.31 2.68
CA PHE A 78 4.61 14.82 3.02
C PHE A 78 5.42 15.11 1.74
N GLN A 79 5.36 14.20 0.76
CA GLN A 79 5.98 14.41 -0.56
C GLN A 79 5.37 15.61 -1.29
N GLY A 80 4.05 15.77 -1.24
CA GLY A 80 3.32 16.89 -1.84
C GLY A 80 3.80 18.25 -1.32
N LEU A 81 4.15 18.32 -0.03
CA LEU A 81 4.72 19.51 0.61
C LEU A 81 6.25 19.65 0.47
N GLY A 82 6.90 18.71 -0.21
CA GLY A 82 8.33 18.82 -0.54
C GLY A 82 9.28 18.08 0.40
N ALA A 83 8.80 17.07 1.13
CA ALA A 83 9.67 16.25 1.96
C ALA A 83 10.76 15.59 1.09
N ARG A 84 11.98 15.51 1.63
CA ARG A 84 13.15 15.02 0.89
C ARG A 84 13.50 13.61 1.33
N PHE A 85 13.82 12.74 0.39
CA PHE A 85 14.37 11.43 0.73
C PHE A 85 15.90 11.51 0.77
N VAL A 86 16.47 11.13 1.91
CA VAL A 86 17.91 11.16 2.15
C VAL A 86 18.41 9.81 2.66
N ASN A 87 19.63 9.42 2.30
CA ASN A 87 20.23 8.17 2.74
C ASN A 87 21.05 8.36 4.03
N ALA A 88 21.71 7.31 4.54
CA ALA A 88 22.50 7.38 5.77
C ALA A 88 23.73 8.30 5.68
N ARG A 89 24.15 8.67 4.46
CA ARG A 89 25.22 9.63 4.20
C ARG A 89 24.71 11.08 4.15
N GLY A 90 23.40 11.28 4.29
CA GLY A 90 22.75 12.58 4.16
C GLY A 90 22.54 13.05 2.71
N GLU A 91 22.75 12.16 1.73
CA GLU A 91 22.61 12.51 0.31
C GLU A 91 21.14 12.47 -0.09
N ARG A 92 20.66 13.51 -0.78
CA ARG A 92 19.34 13.54 -1.40
C ARG A 92 19.34 12.71 -2.69
N PHE A 93 19.25 11.39 -2.53
CA PHE A 93 19.55 10.45 -3.59
C PHE A 93 18.57 10.47 -4.77
N MET A 94 17.35 11.03 -4.64
CA MET A 94 16.42 11.11 -5.76
C MET A 94 16.95 11.98 -6.93
N GLU A 95 17.91 12.87 -6.68
CA GLU A 95 18.62 13.63 -7.72
C GLU A 95 19.31 12.70 -8.74
N LYS A 96 19.72 11.51 -8.30
CA LYS A 96 20.36 10.50 -9.14
C LYS A 96 19.36 9.65 -9.94
N TYR A 97 18.16 9.41 -9.40
CA TYR A 97 17.22 8.44 -9.96
C TYR A 97 16.13 9.07 -10.82
N ASP A 98 15.67 10.25 -10.46
CA ASP A 98 14.69 11.02 -11.24
C ASP A 98 14.90 12.52 -11.00
N PRO A 99 15.89 13.15 -11.67
CA PRO A 99 16.19 14.56 -11.48
C PRO A 99 15.05 15.50 -11.89
N GLY A 100 14.08 15.02 -12.68
CA GLY A 100 12.95 15.81 -13.13
C GLY A 100 11.82 15.87 -12.09
N LEU A 101 11.37 14.71 -11.60
CA LEU A 101 10.24 14.62 -10.67
C LEU A 101 10.67 14.49 -9.20
N MET A 102 11.90 14.07 -8.93
CA MET A 102 12.44 13.95 -7.58
C MET A 102 11.56 13.05 -6.70
N GLU A 103 11.22 13.48 -5.47
CA GLU A 103 10.34 12.74 -4.56
C GLU A 103 8.89 12.61 -5.07
N ARG A 104 8.52 13.30 -6.16
CA ARG A 104 7.22 13.17 -6.84
C ARG A 104 7.26 12.17 -8.00
N SER A 105 8.34 11.40 -8.13
CA SER A 105 8.45 10.32 -9.12
C SER A 105 7.39 9.24 -8.91
N LYS A 106 7.24 8.35 -9.91
CA LYS A 106 6.35 7.20 -9.82
C LYS A 106 6.73 6.32 -8.63
N LEU A 107 5.72 5.71 -8.03
CA LEU A 107 5.91 4.86 -6.84
C LEU A 107 6.92 3.72 -7.09
N CYS A 108 6.87 3.10 -8.27
CA CYS A 108 7.83 2.06 -8.69
C CYS A 108 9.28 2.59 -8.74
N THR A 109 9.50 3.79 -9.28
CA THR A 109 10.82 4.43 -9.33
C THR A 109 11.35 4.72 -7.93
N LEU A 110 10.51 5.28 -7.05
CA LEU A 110 10.86 5.51 -5.65
C LEU A 110 11.26 4.20 -4.95
N THR A 111 10.53 3.11 -5.21
CA THR A 111 10.84 1.79 -4.64
C THR A 111 12.18 1.27 -5.09
N GLN A 112 12.43 1.32 -6.40
CA GLN A 112 13.70 0.86 -6.95
C GLN A 112 14.86 1.69 -6.39
N ALA A 113 14.70 3.01 -6.28
CA ALA A 113 15.70 3.89 -5.70
C ALA A 113 16.01 3.52 -4.24
N PHE A 114 15.00 3.35 -3.39
CA PHE A 114 15.22 2.98 -1.98
C PHE A 114 15.89 1.62 -1.83
N CYS A 115 15.40 0.61 -2.55
CA CYS A 115 16.00 -0.72 -2.53
C CYS A 115 17.47 -0.65 -2.96
N LYS A 116 17.78 0.11 -4.00
CA LYS A 116 19.16 0.25 -4.50
C LYS A 116 20.07 0.98 -3.50
N GLU A 117 19.61 2.05 -2.87
CA GLU A 117 20.38 2.70 -1.80
C GLU A 117 20.70 1.75 -0.65
N VAL A 118 19.71 0.97 -0.19
CA VAL A 118 19.90 0.00 0.90
C VAL A 118 20.85 -1.12 0.49
N LEU A 119 20.64 -1.74 -0.68
CA LEU A 119 21.46 -2.84 -1.19
C LEU A 119 22.91 -2.43 -1.47
N GLU A 120 23.14 -1.17 -1.86
CA GLU A 120 24.48 -0.63 -2.07
C GLU A 120 25.12 -0.07 -0.77
N GLY A 121 24.55 -0.40 0.40
CA GLY A 121 25.13 -0.09 1.71
C GLY A 121 25.02 1.39 2.11
N ARG A 122 24.06 2.13 1.53
CA ARG A 122 23.78 3.54 1.87
C ARG A 122 22.53 3.71 2.73
N GLY A 123 21.83 2.63 3.05
CA GLY A 123 20.73 2.64 4.01
C GLY A 123 21.20 2.90 5.46
N PRO A 124 20.29 3.23 6.40
CA PRO A 124 18.84 3.42 6.21
C PRO A 124 18.47 4.63 5.36
N ILE A 125 17.21 4.67 4.92
CA ILE A 125 16.61 5.81 4.22
C ILE A 125 15.80 6.63 5.20
N TYR A 126 15.76 7.95 5.00
CA TYR A 126 15.04 8.89 5.84
C TYR A 126 14.19 9.84 5.00
N CYS A 127 13.08 10.27 5.60
CA CYS A 127 12.28 11.38 5.14
C CYS A 127 12.66 12.63 5.96
N ASP A 128 13.22 13.64 5.29
CA ASP A 128 13.67 14.89 5.89
C ASP A 128 12.67 16.03 5.62
N MET A 129 12.07 16.51 6.71
CA MET A 129 11.11 17.61 6.75
C MET A 129 11.61 18.77 7.61
N ARG A 130 12.87 18.77 8.06
CA ARG A 130 13.41 19.82 8.96
C ARG A 130 13.42 21.21 8.32
N HIS A 131 13.37 21.27 6.99
CA HIS A 131 13.30 22.49 6.20
C HIS A 131 11.88 23.05 6.04
N PHE A 132 10.85 22.33 6.52
CA PHE A 132 9.46 22.77 6.43
C PHE A 132 9.22 23.99 7.33
N SER A 133 8.40 24.91 6.84
CA SER A 133 7.99 26.08 7.61
C SER A 133 6.95 25.70 8.68
N PRO A 134 6.73 26.57 9.70
CA PRO A 134 5.62 26.40 10.62
C PRO A 134 4.26 26.25 9.92
N ASP A 135 4.06 26.96 8.80
CA ASP A 135 2.83 26.89 8.00
C ASP A 135 2.66 25.54 7.30
N ASP A 136 3.76 24.93 6.83
CA ASP A 136 3.73 23.57 6.27
C ASP A 136 3.30 22.56 7.34
N PHE A 137 3.84 22.67 8.56
CA PHE A 137 3.42 21.82 9.67
C PHE A 137 1.98 22.08 10.12
N ALA A 138 1.52 23.34 10.11
CA ALA A 138 0.12 23.67 10.36
C ALA A 138 -0.81 23.04 9.30
N ARG A 139 -0.39 23.07 8.03
CA ARG A 139 -1.11 22.42 6.93
C ARG A 139 -1.13 20.91 7.09
N LEU A 140 -0.02 20.26 7.46
CA LEU A 140 0.03 18.84 7.76
C LEU A 140 -0.94 18.47 8.88
N ARG A 141 -0.96 19.24 9.98
CA ARG A 141 -1.89 19.02 11.10
C ARG A 141 -3.36 19.16 10.69
N ARG A 142 -3.66 20.01 9.70
CA ARG A 142 -5.02 20.15 9.16
C ARG A 142 -5.40 19.01 8.22
N VAL A 143 -4.49 18.57 7.34
CA VAL A 143 -4.82 17.60 6.27
C VAL A 143 -4.67 16.16 6.73
N ILE A 144 -3.66 15.85 7.54
CA ILE A 144 -3.40 14.51 8.07
C ILE A 144 -3.33 14.49 9.62
N PRO A 145 -4.38 14.97 10.32
CA PRO A 145 -4.37 15.13 11.77
C PRO A 145 -4.07 13.82 12.51
N HIS A 146 -4.55 12.69 11.99
CA HIS A 146 -4.32 11.38 12.61
C HIS A 146 -2.85 10.95 12.56
N ALA A 147 -2.17 11.16 11.44
CA ALA A 147 -0.74 10.90 11.32
C ALA A 147 0.07 11.82 12.23
N MET A 148 -0.25 13.11 12.25
CA MET A 148 0.44 14.09 13.12
C MET A 148 0.29 13.76 14.62
N ARG A 149 -0.91 13.33 15.04
CA ARG A 149 -1.14 12.88 16.44
C ARG A 149 -0.29 11.67 16.83
N ILE A 150 0.07 10.79 15.89
CA ILE A 150 0.97 9.66 16.18
C ILE A 150 2.36 10.19 16.53
N PHE A 151 2.88 11.14 15.74
CA PHE A 151 4.16 11.79 16.03
C PHE A 151 4.14 12.54 17.36
N ASP A 152 3.06 13.29 17.64
CA ASP A 152 2.91 14.02 18.90
C ASP A 152 2.90 13.04 20.10
N ARG A 153 2.15 11.93 20.04
CA ARG A 153 2.12 10.89 21.09
C ARG A 153 3.44 10.16 21.27
N ALA A 154 4.19 10.03 20.19
CA ALA A 154 5.51 9.44 20.17
C ALA A 154 6.63 10.41 20.59
N ASN A 155 6.28 11.67 20.88
CA ASN A 155 7.22 12.74 21.21
C ASN A 155 8.29 12.96 20.11
N ILE A 156 7.87 12.90 18.84
CA ILE A 156 8.73 13.11 17.67
C ILE A 156 8.46 14.48 17.08
N ASP A 157 9.50 15.31 17.09
CA ASP A 157 9.47 16.60 16.42
C ASP A 157 10.07 16.49 15.00
N LEU A 158 9.18 16.40 14.00
CA LEU A 158 9.54 16.33 12.58
C LEU A 158 10.32 17.56 12.08
N SER A 159 10.28 18.69 12.79
CA SER A 159 11.07 19.88 12.47
C SER A 159 12.53 19.76 12.91
N LYS A 160 12.83 18.86 13.85
CA LYS A 160 14.17 18.71 14.45
C LYS A 160 14.90 17.45 14.04
N ARG A 161 14.18 16.39 13.66
CA ARG A 161 14.79 15.11 13.29
C ARG A 161 14.21 14.54 12.01
N MET A 162 15.06 13.81 11.30
CA MET A 162 14.63 12.96 10.21
C MET A 162 13.95 11.71 10.76
N VAL A 163 13.02 11.16 9.99
CA VAL A 163 12.30 9.93 10.33
C VAL A 163 12.67 8.85 9.33
N GLU A 164 13.00 7.67 9.85
CA GLU A 164 13.36 6.53 9.00
C GLU A 164 12.17 6.13 8.11
N TYR A 165 12.52 5.75 6.90
CA TYR A 165 11.61 5.46 5.81
C TYR A 165 12.05 4.16 5.17
N SER A 166 11.10 3.28 4.87
CA SER A 166 11.42 2.02 4.20
C SER A 166 10.55 1.83 2.97
N ALA A 167 11.18 1.28 1.94
CA ALA A 167 10.42 0.54 0.94
C ALA A 167 9.69 -0.60 1.65
N PHE A 168 8.39 -0.69 1.40
CA PHE A 168 7.60 -1.80 1.91
C PHE A 168 6.81 -2.40 0.78
N ASN A 169 7.23 -3.60 0.41
CA ASN A 169 6.45 -4.42 -0.49
C ASN A 169 5.28 -5.00 0.29
N GLY A 170 4.12 -4.35 0.24
CA GLY A 170 2.89 -5.06 0.54
C GLY A 170 1.65 -4.31 1.00
N VAL A 171 1.63 -2.99 1.19
CA VAL A 171 0.34 -2.35 1.56
C VAL A 171 -0.74 -2.52 0.45
N PHE A 172 -0.33 -2.91 -0.76
CA PHE A 172 -1.20 -2.98 -1.94
C PHE A 172 -1.03 -4.25 -2.76
N CYS A 173 -0.74 -5.38 -2.12
CA CYS A 173 -0.68 -6.65 -2.84
C CYS A 173 -1.99 -6.89 -3.59
N THR A 174 -1.86 -6.97 -4.92
CA THR A 174 -2.90 -6.93 -5.97
C THR A 174 -3.88 -5.76 -5.98
N SER A 175 -3.82 -4.81 -5.03
CA SER A 175 -4.77 -3.69 -4.93
C SER A 175 -4.73 -2.79 -6.17
N GLY A 176 -5.60 -3.12 -7.13
CA GLY A 176 -5.72 -2.39 -8.38
C GLY A 176 -4.87 -2.94 -9.53
N ASP A 177 -3.97 -3.91 -9.30
CA ASP A 177 -3.12 -4.47 -10.34
C ASP A 177 -3.46 -5.92 -10.72
N GLY A 178 -4.03 -6.72 -9.81
CA GLY A 178 -4.45 -8.09 -10.06
C GLY A 178 -5.75 -8.45 -9.36
N GLY A 179 -6.42 -9.50 -9.82
CA GLY A 179 -7.63 -10.00 -9.16
C GLY A 179 -8.52 -10.82 -10.07
N MET A 180 -9.75 -11.06 -9.60
CA MET A 180 -10.76 -11.77 -10.38
C MET A 180 -11.13 -10.95 -11.60
N ARG A 181 -11.01 -11.55 -12.79
CA ARG A 181 -11.33 -10.88 -14.03
C ARG A 181 -12.82 -10.57 -14.07
N VAL A 182 -13.15 -9.30 -14.28
CA VAL A 182 -14.51 -8.84 -14.49
C VAL A 182 -14.64 -7.98 -15.74
N ASN A 183 -15.83 -7.95 -16.33
CA ASN A 183 -16.20 -6.99 -17.37
C ASN A 183 -16.72 -5.66 -16.77
N THR A 184 -17.16 -4.72 -17.62
CA THR A 184 -17.71 -3.41 -17.20
C THR A 184 -19.01 -3.51 -16.41
N HIS A 185 -19.66 -4.68 -16.40
CA HIS A 185 -20.84 -5.00 -15.62
C HIS A 185 -20.52 -5.76 -14.33
N CYS A 186 -19.24 -5.86 -13.97
CA CYS A 186 -18.74 -6.58 -12.79
C CYS A 186 -18.94 -8.11 -12.85
N GLU A 187 -19.24 -8.66 -14.03
CA GLU A 187 -19.45 -10.10 -14.24
C GLU A 187 -18.12 -10.82 -14.38
N THR A 188 -17.99 -11.97 -13.72
CA THR A 188 -16.82 -12.87 -13.84
C THR A 188 -17.00 -13.85 -15.00
N SER A 189 -16.04 -14.76 -15.22
CA SER A 189 -16.20 -15.88 -16.16
C SER A 189 -17.19 -16.95 -15.69
N VAL A 190 -17.64 -16.89 -14.42
CA VAL A 190 -18.61 -17.84 -13.84
C VAL A 190 -20.00 -17.18 -13.83
N PRO A 191 -21.01 -17.76 -14.52
CA PRO A 191 -22.36 -17.20 -14.54
C PRO A 191 -22.96 -17.07 -13.12
N GLY A 192 -23.56 -15.91 -12.84
CA GLY A 192 -24.13 -15.60 -11.51
C GLY A 192 -23.09 -15.20 -10.45
N LEU A 193 -21.80 -15.20 -10.78
CA LEU A 193 -20.73 -14.69 -9.93
C LEU A 193 -20.22 -13.34 -10.46
N TYR A 194 -20.21 -12.36 -9.57
CA TYR A 194 -19.76 -11.00 -9.80
C TYR A 194 -18.63 -10.66 -8.83
N GLY A 195 -17.90 -9.60 -9.11
CA GLY A 195 -16.90 -9.10 -8.17
C GLY A 195 -16.83 -7.57 -8.14
N ALA A 196 -16.35 -7.01 -7.03
CA ALA A 196 -16.14 -5.58 -6.90
C ALA A 196 -14.94 -5.23 -6.01
N GLY A 197 -14.45 -4.00 -6.16
CA GLY A 197 -13.37 -3.45 -5.35
C GLY A 197 -12.03 -4.14 -5.61
N ALA A 198 -11.16 -4.15 -4.60
CA ALA A 198 -9.81 -4.71 -4.72
C ALA A 198 -9.79 -6.22 -4.97
N ALA A 199 -10.92 -6.92 -4.86
CA ALA A 199 -11.06 -8.32 -5.23
C ALA A 199 -11.14 -8.56 -6.75
N THR A 200 -11.09 -7.51 -7.57
CA THR A 200 -11.33 -7.59 -9.01
C THR A 200 -10.34 -6.82 -9.86
N LYS A 201 -10.31 -7.18 -11.13
CA LYS A 201 -9.53 -6.52 -12.17
C LYS A 201 -10.30 -6.52 -13.49
N ILE A 202 -10.29 -5.39 -14.18
CA ILE A 202 -10.89 -5.20 -15.51
C ILE A 202 -9.81 -4.79 -16.50
N LEU A 203 -9.82 -5.34 -17.71
CA LEU A 203 -8.93 -4.91 -18.80
C LEU A 203 -9.55 -3.72 -19.56
N PRO A 204 -8.75 -2.73 -20.03
CA PRO A 204 -7.29 -2.66 -19.99
C PRO A 204 -6.75 -1.94 -18.75
N HIS A 205 -7.56 -1.70 -17.72
CA HIS A 205 -7.09 -1.01 -16.52
C HIS A 205 -6.05 -1.88 -15.81
N GLY A 206 -4.76 -1.74 -16.13
CA GLY A 206 -3.64 -2.47 -15.56
C GLY A 206 -2.34 -2.35 -16.36
N THR A 207 -1.22 -2.16 -15.64
CA THR A 207 0.18 -2.07 -16.07
C THR A 207 0.54 -1.08 -17.17
N TYR A 208 0.93 0.14 -16.74
CA TYR A 208 1.90 1.04 -17.37
C TYR A 208 3.00 1.41 -16.36
#